data_AF-T0SBI5-F1
#
_entry.id   AF-T0SBI5-F1
#
_cell.length_a   1.000
_cell.length_b   1.000
_cell.length_c   1.000
_cell.angle_alpha   90.00
_cell.angle_beta   90.00
_cell.angle_gamma   90.00
#
_symmetry.space_group_name_H-M   'P 1'
#
loop_
_entity.id
_entity.type
_entity.pdbx_description
1 polymer ?
#
loop_
_entity_poly.entity_id
_entity_poly.type
_entity_poly.pdbx_seq_one_letter_code
_entity_poly.pdbx_strand_id
1 'polypeptide(L)'
;MAEVVVERDHLRQQYEELECLRSMFPGDDELVIDAYVHAIYESAAAASGTEAITLPRLVATLRFQTCLIENAAPELELQYPATYPSSAMTFELRCPTLSRREKHSIVERLASIATDQVGEVVAFQLYQAAADILQEIQDEAHLEAPVLALPPLVPIAQPCLGRRAIYFHHIIASSKRRVVIDWAKELHLGGFSKIGWPGVIIVEGDEPYVAEYVRRLQHLRWKQMVVRGEQVETSRDALRRLPTPLTELDDMSILAAACADAGVTDLFLTTMKIYR
;
A
#
# COMPACT_ATOMS: atom_id res chain seq x y z
N MET A 1 -1.50 -13.85 -36.37
CA MET A 1 -1.29 -13.84 -34.90
C MET A 1 -0.53 -15.11 -34.54
N ALA A 2 0.35 -15.08 -33.53
CA ALA A 2 1.04 -16.30 -33.11
C ALA A 2 0.04 -17.21 -32.39
N GLU A 3 -0.05 -18.46 -32.83
CA GLU A 3 -0.90 -19.48 -32.22
C GLU A 3 -0.11 -20.29 -31.19
N VAL A 4 -0.81 -20.79 -30.18
CA VAL A 4 -0.26 -21.61 -29.10
C VAL A 4 -1.20 -22.76 -28.78
N VAL A 5 -0.64 -23.88 -28.33
CA VAL A 5 -1.41 -25.06 -27.91
C VAL A 5 -1.67 -24.95 -26.41
N VAL A 6 -2.94 -24.92 -26.02
CA VAL A 6 -3.40 -24.73 -24.64
C VAL A 6 -4.13 -25.99 -24.18
N GLU A 7 -3.72 -26.53 -23.03
CA GLU A 7 -4.41 -27.65 -22.39
C GLU A 7 -5.78 -27.23 -21.86
N ARG A 8 -6.74 -28.17 -21.81
CA ARG A 8 -8.13 -27.86 -21.44
C ARG A 8 -8.27 -27.28 -20.03
N ASP A 9 -7.52 -27.83 -19.08
CA ASP A 9 -7.54 -27.36 -17.69
C ASP A 9 -6.93 -25.95 -17.57
N HIS A 10 -5.90 -25.64 -18.35
CA HIS A 10 -5.29 -24.30 -18.40
C HIS A 10 -6.22 -23.28 -19.07
N LEU A 11 -6.85 -23.65 -20.18
CA LEU A 11 -7.85 -22.83 -20.86
C LEU A 11 -8.98 -22.44 -19.91
N ARG A 12 -9.51 -23.42 -19.15
CA ARG A 12 -10.58 -23.17 -18.19
C ARG A 12 -10.17 -22.17 -17.12
N GLN A 13 -9.01 -22.37 -16.50
CA GLN A 13 -8.49 -21.47 -15.46
C GLN A 13 -8.21 -20.06 -15.98
N GLN A 14 -7.59 -19.95 -17.17
CA GLN A 14 -7.33 -18.68 -17.84
C GLN A 14 -8.63 -17.92 -18.12
N TYR A 15 -9.64 -18.61 -18.65
CA TYR A 15 -10.93 -18.00 -18.98
C TYR A 15 -11.74 -17.61 -17.74
N GLU A 16 -11.80 -18.46 -16.71
CA GLU A 16 -12.46 -18.16 -15.44
C GLU A 16 -11.83 -16.95 -14.74
N GLU A 17 -10.50 -16.85 -14.73
CA GLU A 17 -9.78 -15.67 -14.21
C GLU A 17 -10.09 -14.41 -15.04
N LEU A 18 -10.12 -14.52 -16.37
CA LEU A 18 -10.43 -13.41 -17.27
C LEU A 18 -11.83 -12.85 -17.03
N GLU A 19 -12.83 -13.72 -16.92
CA GLU A 19 -14.22 -13.33 -16.64
C GLU A 19 -14.36 -12.72 -15.24
N CYS A 20 -13.59 -13.20 -14.26
CA CYS A 20 -13.51 -12.58 -12.94
C CYS A 20 -12.97 -11.15 -13.04
N LEU A 21 -11.84 -10.95 -13.74
CA LEU A 21 -11.29 -9.61 -13.96
C LEU A 21 -12.29 -8.69 -14.68
N ARG A 22 -12.99 -9.15 -15.72
CA ARG A 22 -14.02 -8.36 -16.42
C ARG A 22 -15.16 -7.92 -15.52
N SER A 23 -15.55 -8.77 -14.55
CA SER A 23 -16.54 -8.40 -13.53
C SER A 23 -16.01 -7.33 -12.56
N MET A 24 -14.72 -7.39 -12.23
CA MET A 24 -14.06 -6.44 -11.33
C MET A 24 -13.76 -5.08 -12.00
N PHE A 25 -13.58 -5.08 -13.32
CA PHE A 25 -13.24 -3.92 -14.14
C PHE A 25 -14.31 -3.70 -15.23
N PRO A 26 -15.53 -3.28 -14.84
CA PRO A 26 -16.66 -3.17 -15.76
C PRO A 26 -16.59 -1.97 -16.71
N GLY A 27 -15.63 -1.05 -16.52
CA GLY A 27 -15.49 0.12 -17.40
C GLY A 27 -14.98 -0.24 -18.79
N ASP A 28 -15.51 0.44 -19.82
CA ASP A 28 -15.24 0.15 -21.25
C ASP A 28 -13.75 0.19 -21.65
N ASP A 29 -12.91 0.85 -20.84
CA ASP A 29 -11.47 1.02 -21.06
C ASP A 29 -10.61 0.58 -19.85
N GLU A 30 -11.19 -0.09 -18.85
CA GLU A 30 -10.46 -0.53 -17.65
C GLU A 30 -9.68 -1.82 -17.91
N LEU A 31 -10.30 -2.78 -18.60
CA LEU A 31 -9.72 -4.04 -19.03
C LEU A 31 -9.91 -4.21 -20.54
N VAL A 32 -8.82 -4.15 -21.28
CA VAL A 32 -8.80 -4.25 -22.74
C VAL A 32 -8.24 -5.62 -23.16
N ILE A 33 -9.04 -6.37 -23.91
CA ILE A 33 -8.68 -7.65 -24.52
C ILE A 33 -9.13 -7.56 -25.98
N ASP A 34 -8.35 -8.12 -26.91
CA ASP A 34 -8.78 -8.21 -28.30
C ASP A 34 -10.11 -8.98 -28.40
N ALA A 35 -11.12 -8.37 -29.02
CA ALA A 35 -12.49 -8.91 -29.05
C ALA A 35 -12.57 -10.25 -29.79
N TYR A 36 -11.73 -10.46 -30.81
CA TYR A 36 -11.66 -11.73 -31.51
C TYR A 36 -11.02 -12.81 -30.63
N VAL A 37 -9.92 -12.49 -29.93
CA VAL A 37 -9.30 -13.40 -28.97
C VAL A 37 -10.27 -13.80 -27.86
N HIS A 38 -10.98 -12.82 -27.26
CA HIS A 38 -11.94 -13.10 -26.19
C HIS A 38 -13.06 -14.04 -26.66
N ALA A 39 -13.67 -13.78 -27.81
CA ALA A 39 -14.73 -14.63 -28.37
C ALA A 39 -14.25 -16.06 -28.68
N ILE A 40 -13.00 -16.22 -29.15
CA ILE A 40 -12.41 -17.53 -29.40
C ILE A 40 -12.17 -18.29 -28.09
N TYR A 41 -11.68 -17.62 -27.05
CA TYR A 41 -11.49 -18.22 -25.72
C TYR A 41 -12.82 -18.60 -25.07
N GLU A 42 -13.85 -17.75 -25.15
CA GLU A 42 -15.21 -18.05 -24.67
C GLU A 42 -15.79 -19.29 -25.36
N SER A 43 -15.71 -19.34 -26.70
CA SER A 43 -16.19 -20.47 -27.47
C SER A 43 -15.43 -21.76 -27.14
N ALA A 44 -14.11 -21.67 -26.99
CA ALA A 44 -13.26 -22.81 -26.65
C ALA A 44 -13.52 -23.34 -25.23
N ALA A 45 -13.76 -22.45 -24.26
CA ALA A 45 -14.09 -22.80 -22.89
C ALA A 45 -15.48 -23.45 -22.76
N ALA A 46 -16.45 -23.04 -23.59
CA ALA A 46 -17.78 -23.64 -23.62
C ALA A 46 -17.85 -25.00 -24.32
N ALA A 47 -16.87 -25.31 -25.19
CA ALA A 47 -16.85 -26.55 -25.96
C ALA A 47 -16.43 -27.76 -25.10
N SER A 48 -17.21 -28.84 -25.11
CA SER A 48 -16.85 -30.10 -24.44
C SER A 48 -15.69 -30.81 -25.14
N GLY A 49 -14.62 -31.13 -24.42
CA GLY A 49 -13.50 -31.93 -24.93
C GLY A 49 -12.33 -31.99 -23.95
N THR A 50 -11.47 -32.99 -24.09
CA THR A 50 -10.28 -33.21 -23.23
C THR A 50 -8.96 -32.95 -23.96
N GLU A 51 -8.99 -32.83 -25.29
CA GLU A 51 -7.79 -32.57 -26.09
C GLU A 51 -7.40 -31.10 -26.06
N ALA A 52 -6.09 -30.85 -26.09
CA ALA A 52 -5.51 -29.51 -26.20
C ALA A 52 -5.98 -28.80 -27.47
N ILE A 53 -6.13 -27.47 -27.39
CA ILE A 53 -6.67 -26.64 -28.46
C ILE A 53 -5.61 -25.64 -28.91
N THR A 54 -5.55 -25.38 -30.21
CA THR A 54 -4.73 -24.29 -30.75
C THR A 54 -5.52 -22.98 -30.69
N LEU A 55 -4.99 -21.99 -29.98
CA LEU A 55 -5.61 -20.69 -29.74
C LEU A 55 -4.63 -19.55 -30.03
N PRO A 56 -5.11 -18.35 -30.37
CA PRO A 56 -4.25 -17.17 -30.41
C PRO A 56 -3.69 -16.87 -29.01
N ARG A 57 -2.53 -16.21 -28.92
CA ARG A 57 -2.01 -15.75 -27.63
C ARG A 57 -2.98 -14.80 -26.93
N LEU A 58 -3.23 -15.05 -25.65
CA LEU A 58 -4.06 -14.20 -24.80
C LEU A 58 -3.20 -13.11 -24.15
N VAL A 59 -3.61 -11.86 -24.38
CA VAL A 59 -3.03 -10.66 -23.77
C VAL A 59 -4.18 -9.81 -23.25
N ALA A 60 -4.06 -9.33 -22.02
CA ALA A 60 -5.03 -8.45 -21.38
C ALA A 60 -4.31 -7.20 -20.87
N THR A 61 -4.88 -6.02 -21.10
CA THR A 61 -4.31 -4.75 -20.62
C THR A 61 -5.22 -4.11 -19.59
N LEU A 62 -4.72 -3.89 -18.38
CA LEU A 62 -5.40 -3.19 -17.30
C LEU A 62 -4.94 -1.74 -17.25
N ARG A 63 -5.87 -0.79 -17.27
CA ARG A 63 -5.57 0.65 -17.18
C ARG A 63 -5.90 1.21 -15.80
N PHE A 64 -4.96 1.94 -15.20
CA PHE A 64 -5.13 2.53 -13.86
C PHE A 64 -5.80 3.90 -13.97
N GLN A 65 -7.11 3.93 -14.22
CA GLN A 65 -7.85 5.18 -14.46
C GLN A 65 -7.89 6.13 -13.25
N THR A 66 -7.78 5.60 -12.03
CA THR A 66 -7.88 6.36 -10.77
C THR A 66 -6.52 6.72 -10.17
N CYS A 67 -5.42 6.20 -10.71
CA CYS A 67 -4.07 6.41 -10.21
C CYS A 67 -3.18 6.98 -11.33
N LEU A 68 -3.35 8.28 -11.57
CA LEU A 68 -2.60 9.01 -12.59
C LEU A 68 -1.24 9.45 -12.02
N ILE A 69 -0.18 9.16 -12.76
CA ILE A 69 1.19 9.61 -12.45
C ILE A 69 1.52 10.75 -13.40
N GLU A 70 1.64 11.97 -12.85
CA GLU A 70 1.86 13.20 -13.64
C GLU A 70 0.84 13.36 -14.80
N ASN A 71 -0.43 13.06 -14.53
CA ASN A 71 -1.55 13.07 -15.49
C ASN A 71 -1.50 11.99 -16.59
N ALA A 72 -0.55 11.06 -16.56
CA ALA A 72 -0.56 9.88 -17.41
C ALA A 72 -1.18 8.69 -16.66
N ALA A 73 -2.09 7.95 -17.31
CA ALA A 73 -2.62 6.70 -16.79
C ALA A 73 -1.63 5.56 -17.08
N PRO A 74 -1.10 4.88 -16.04
CA PRO A 74 -0.33 3.66 -16.25
C PRO A 74 -1.18 2.56 -16.91
N GLU A 75 -0.52 1.68 -17.66
CA GLU A 75 -1.11 0.46 -18.21
C GLU A 75 -0.28 -0.76 -17.82
N LEU A 76 -0.93 -1.79 -17.28
CA LEU A 76 -0.31 -3.09 -17.02
C LEU A 76 -0.80 -4.09 -18.07
N GLU A 77 0.09 -4.47 -18.97
CA GLU A 77 -0.16 -5.55 -19.92
C GLU A 77 0.23 -6.88 -19.29
N LEU A 78 -0.70 -7.83 -19.31
CA LEU A 78 -0.56 -9.19 -18.85
C LEU A 78 -0.57 -10.11 -20.06
N GLN A 79 0.46 -10.93 -20.19
CA GLN A 79 0.58 -11.91 -21.27
C GLN A 79 0.44 -13.29 -20.65
N TYR A 80 -0.55 -14.05 -21.11
CA TYR A 80 -0.87 -15.38 -20.58
C TYR A 80 -0.13 -16.45 -21.41
N PRO A 81 0.92 -17.09 -20.87
CA PRO A 81 1.50 -18.25 -21.53
C PRO A 81 0.47 -19.37 -21.69
N ALA A 82 0.63 -20.19 -22.73
CA ALA A 82 -0.28 -21.31 -22.97
C ALA A 82 -0.34 -22.31 -21.81
N THR A 83 0.74 -22.42 -21.05
CA THR A 83 0.91 -23.30 -19.88
C THR A 83 0.53 -22.64 -18.55
N TYR A 84 0.08 -21.39 -18.54
CA TYR A 84 -0.36 -20.73 -17.30
C TYR A 84 -1.67 -21.35 -16.79
N PRO A 85 -1.81 -21.60 -15.47
CA PRO A 85 -0.96 -21.10 -14.38
C PRO A 85 0.28 -21.93 -14.03
N SER A 86 0.52 -23.08 -14.67
CA SER A 86 1.70 -23.92 -14.39
C SER A 86 3.04 -23.30 -14.79
N SER A 87 3.02 -22.16 -15.48
CA SER A 87 4.19 -21.32 -15.77
C SER A 87 3.92 -19.88 -15.37
N ALA A 88 4.95 -19.16 -14.94
CA ALA A 88 4.84 -17.75 -14.57
C ALA A 88 4.28 -16.89 -15.72
N MET A 89 3.34 -16.00 -15.37
CA MET A 89 2.84 -14.97 -16.27
C MET A 89 3.93 -13.93 -16.56
N THR A 90 3.97 -13.40 -17.78
CA THR A 90 4.81 -12.26 -18.12
C THR A 90 3.96 -10.99 -18.19
N PHE A 91 4.57 -9.85 -17.85
CA PHE A 91 3.86 -8.58 -17.76
C PHE A 91 4.76 -7.42 -18.21
N GLU A 92 4.13 -6.32 -18.61
CA GLU A 92 4.80 -5.07 -18.95
C GLU A 92 4.00 -3.89 -18.36
N LEU A 93 4.68 -3.02 -17.60
CA LEU A 93 4.09 -1.77 -17.10
C LEU A 93 4.51 -0.61 -18.00
N ARG A 94 3.55 -0.02 -18.70
CA ARG A 94 3.72 1.19 -19.50
C ARG A 94 3.28 2.41 -18.71
N CYS A 95 4.26 3.23 -18.34
CA CYS A 95 4.01 4.57 -17.84
C CYS A 95 5.25 5.45 -18.16
N PRO A 96 5.11 6.50 -18.99
CA PRO A 96 6.25 7.31 -19.42
C PRO A 96 6.84 8.15 -18.29
N THR A 97 6.01 8.55 -17.33
CA THR A 97 6.34 9.48 -16.24
C THR A 97 7.05 8.81 -15.07
N LEU A 98 6.98 7.46 -14.97
CA LEU A 98 7.71 6.72 -13.95
C LEU A 98 9.23 6.80 -14.16
N SER A 99 9.94 7.14 -13.08
CA SER A 99 11.39 7.09 -13.01
C SER A 99 11.92 5.65 -13.14
N ARG A 100 13.22 5.53 -13.44
CA ARG A 100 13.89 4.22 -13.54
C ARG A 100 13.81 3.42 -12.23
N ARG A 101 13.90 4.11 -11.08
CA ARG A 101 13.84 3.48 -9.74
C ARG A 101 12.46 2.90 -9.48
N GLU A 102 11.40 3.65 -9.80
CA GLU A 102 10.01 3.22 -9.61
C GLU A 102 9.65 2.05 -10.51
N LYS A 103 10.03 2.13 -11.80
CA LYS A 103 9.85 1.00 -12.74
C LYS A 103 10.53 -0.26 -12.23
N HIS A 104 11.76 -0.14 -11.72
CA HIS A 104 12.48 -1.29 -11.16
C HIS A 104 11.77 -1.89 -9.94
N SER A 105 11.32 -1.05 -9.00
CA SER A 105 10.61 -1.50 -7.81
C SER A 105 9.29 -2.20 -8.13
N ILE A 106 8.54 -1.73 -9.12
CA ILE A 106 7.29 -2.38 -9.55
C ILE A 106 7.59 -3.72 -10.21
N VAL A 107 8.52 -3.74 -11.17
CA VAL A 107 8.88 -4.97 -11.90
C VAL A 107 9.40 -6.04 -10.95
N GLU A 108 10.23 -5.68 -9.97
CA GLU A 108 10.75 -6.63 -8.97
C GLU A 108 9.62 -7.26 -8.15
N ARG A 109 8.68 -6.46 -7.63
CA ARG A 109 7.56 -6.96 -6.82
C ARG A 109 6.60 -7.83 -7.64
N LEU A 110 6.27 -7.41 -8.87
CA LEU A 110 5.42 -8.19 -9.76
C LEU A 110 6.10 -9.50 -10.18
N ALA A 111 7.42 -9.49 -10.40
CA ALA A 111 8.17 -10.69 -10.77
C ALA A 111 8.14 -11.73 -9.65
N SER A 112 8.36 -11.32 -8.38
CA SER A 112 8.23 -12.22 -7.23
C SER A 112 6.84 -12.84 -7.13
N ILE A 113 5.76 -12.07 -7.30
CA ILE A 113 4.40 -12.62 -7.32
C ILE A 113 4.22 -13.65 -8.43
N ALA A 114 4.69 -13.34 -9.64
CA ALA A 114 4.56 -14.24 -10.79
C ALA A 114 5.39 -15.53 -10.65
N THR A 115 6.55 -15.49 -10.00
CA THR A 115 7.43 -16.66 -9.85
C THR A 115 7.12 -17.50 -8.62
N ASP A 116 6.75 -16.87 -7.50
CA ASP A 116 6.60 -17.55 -6.21
C ASP A 116 5.25 -18.29 -6.11
N GLN A 117 4.29 -17.91 -6.97
CA GLN A 117 2.93 -18.47 -7.01
C GLN A 117 2.64 -19.22 -8.32
N VAL A 118 3.66 -19.80 -8.94
CA VAL A 118 3.45 -20.70 -10.09
C VAL A 118 2.54 -21.86 -9.67
N GLY A 119 1.53 -22.13 -10.48
CA GLY A 119 0.45 -23.07 -10.19
C GLY A 119 -0.85 -22.41 -9.74
N GLU A 120 -0.81 -21.12 -9.37
CA GLU A 120 -1.99 -20.32 -8.98
C GLU A 120 -2.32 -19.26 -10.03
N VAL A 121 -3.58 -18.79 -10.01
CA VAL A 121 -4.03 -17.66 -10.82
C VAL A 121 -3.74 -16.33 -10.11
N VAL A 122 -2.94 -15.45 -10.73
CA VAL A 122 -2.31 -14.28 -10.07
C VAL A 122 -2.57 -12.94 -10.75
N ALA A 123 -3.33 -12.87 -11.84
CA ALA A 123 -3.52 -11.65 -12.63
C ALA A 123 -4.04 -10.47 -11.78
N PHE A 124 -5.04 -10.73 -10.93
CA PHE A 124 -5.56 -9.70 -10.03
C PHE A 124 -4.55 -9.29 -8.95
N GLN A 125 -3.76 -10.23 -8.44
CA GLN A 125 -2.73 -9.92 -7.43
C GLN A 125 -1.63 -9.02 -8.01
N LEU A 126 -1.24 -9.26 -9.26
CA LEU A 126 -0.30 -8.41 -9.99
C LEU A 126 -0.87 -6.99 -10.16
N TYR A 127 -2.15 -6.88 -10.53
CA TYR A 127 -2.82 -5.57 -10.58
C TYR A 127 -2.81 -4.86 -9.23
N GLN A 128 -3.16 -5.54 -8.14
CA GLN A 128 -3.18 -4.95 -6.80
C GLN A 128 -1.80 -4.48 -6.36
N ALA A 129 -0.76 -5.28 -6.59
CA ALA A 129 0.61 -4.92 -6.24
C ALA A 129 1.11 -3.71 -7.04
N ALA A 130 0.77 -3.62 -8.33
CA ALA A 130 1.06 -2.45 -9.15
C ALA A 130 0.29 -1.22 -8.65
N ALA A 131 -1.02 -1.35 -8.38
CA ALA A 131 -1.86 -0.27 -7.86
C ALA A 131 -1.34 0.29 -6.53
N ASP A 132 -0.94 -0.59 -5.60
CA ASP A 132 -0.40 -0.19 -4.31
C ASP A 132 0.89 0.66 -4.48
N ILE A 133 1.82 0.25 -5.35
CA ILE A 133 3.06 1.01 -5.58
C ILE A 133 2.78 2.32 -6.33
N LEU A 134 1.93 2.30 -7.36
CA LEU A 134 1.55 3.52 -8.08
C LEU A 134 0.91 4.55 -7.12
N GLN A 135 0.08 4.07 -6.20
CA GLN A 135 -0.51 4.90 -5.16
C GLN A 135 0.54 5.47 -4.21
N GLU A 136 1.54 4.67 -3.82
CA GLU A 136 2.66 5.14 -3.01
C GLU A 136 3.42 6.26 -3.71
N ILE A 137 3.73 6.12 -5.00
CA ILE A 137 4.44 7.13 -5.80
C ILE A 137 3.65 8.44 -5.88
N GLN A 138 2.34 8.34 -6.14
CA GLN A 138 1.47 9.51 -6.17
C GLN A 138 1.46 10.22 -4.80
N ASP A 139 1.45 9.45 -3.71
CA ASP A 139 1.50 10.00 -2.37
C ASP A 139 2.86 10.69 -2.09
N GLU A 140 3.98 10.15 -2.58
CA GLU A 140 5.30 10.78 -2.44
C GLU A 140 5.34 12.16 -3.11
N ALA A 141 4.79 12.28 -4.32
CA ALA A 141 4.74 13.56 -5.04
C ALA A 141 3.92 14.64 -4.31
N HIS A 142 2.89 14.24 -3.56
CA HIS A 142 2.11 15.17 -2.74
C HIS A 142 2.84 15.65 -1.48
N LEU A 143 3.86 14.92 -0.99
CA LEU A 143 4.66 15.31 0.17
C LEU A 143 5.60 16.48 -0.13
N GLU A 144 5.97 16.70 -1.39
CA GLU A 144 6.88 17.78 -1.81
C GLU A 144 6.18 19.14 -2.01
N ALA A 145 4.86 19.20 -1.85
CA ALA A 145 4.13 20.47 -1.86
C ALA A 145 4.58 21.38 -0.68
N PRO A 146 4.58 22.71 -0.84
CA PRO A 146 5.15 23.62 0.15
C PRO A 146 4.48 23.41 1.52
N VAL A 147 5.27 22.98 2.50
CA VAL A 147 4.84 22.91 3.90
C VAL A 147 4.48 24.33 4.33
N LEU A 148 3.20 24.59 4.57
CA LEU A 148 2.73 25.86 5.13
C LEU A 148 3.51 26.12 6.43
N ALA A 149 4.01 27.35 6.56
CA ALA A 149 4.83 27.78 7.69
C ALA A 149 4.21 27.35 9.03
N LEU A 150 5.06 26.91 9.96
CA LEU A 150 4.70 26.59 11.34
C LEU A 150 3.72 27.65 11.88
N PRO A 151 2.57 27.25 12.46
CA PRO A 151 1.76 28.20 13.20
C PRO A 151 2.64 28.83 14.30
N PRO A 152 2.53 30.14 14.54
CA PRO A 152 3.36 30.80 15.55
C PRO A 152 3.16 30.12 16.91
N LEU A 153 4.27 29.90 17.62
CA LEU A 153 4.30 29.46 19.01
C LEU A 153 3.38 30.38 19.84
N VAL A 154 2.16 29.94 20.14
CA VAL A 154 1.33 30.60 21.14
C VAL A 154 1.86 30.13 22.50
N PRO A 155 2.32 31.04 23.38
CA PRO A 155 2.78 30.64 24.71
C PRO A 155 1.62 29.98 25.46
N ILE A 156 1.76 28.70 25.76
CA ILE A 156 0.75 27.97 26.54
C ILE A 156 0.85 28.47 27.98
N ALA A 157 -0.26 28.93 28.55
CA ALA A 157 -0.32 29.45 29.92
C ALA A 157 -0.04 28.38 30.99
N GLN A 158 -0.06 27.08 30.63
CA GLN A 158 0.23 25.94 31.50
C GLN A 158 0.90 24.82 30.69
N PRO A 159 1.95 24.14 31.20
CA PRO A 159 2.53 22.99 30.53
C PRO A 159 1.49 21.85 30.49
N CYS A 160 1.14 21.40 29.28
CA CYS A 160 0.30 20.23 29.06
C CYS A 160 1.08 19.21 28.23
N LEU A 161 1.33 18.04 28.82
CA LEU A 161 2.00 16.93 28.15
C LEU A 161 0.94 16.07 27.45
N GLY A 162 1.07 15.93 26.14
CA GLY A 162 0.18 15.15 25.29
C GLY A 162 0.78 13.80 24.93
N ARG A 163 -0.06 12.76 24.82
CA ARG A 163 0.28 11.49 24.19
C ARG A 163 -0.78 11.06 23.20
N ARG A 164 -0.36 10.45 22.09
CA ARG A 164 -1.26 9.88 21.08
C ARG A 164 -0.83 8.48 20.68
N ALA A 165 -1.82 7.62 20.51
CA ALA A 165 -1.70 6.29 19.95
C ALA A 165 -2.40 6.29 18.59
N ILE A 166 -1.62 6.14 17.52
CA ILE A 166 -2.10 6.28 16.15
C ILE A 166 -1.88 4.97 15.41
N TYR A 167 -2.96 4.43 14.86
CA TYR A 167 -2.97 3.22 14.07
C TYR A 167 -2.97 3.57 12.57
N PHE A 168 -2.21 2.81 11.80
CA PHE A 168 -2.17 2.86 10.35
C PHE A 168 -2.36 1.45 9.79
N HIS A 169 -2.98 1.34 8.61
CA HIS A 169 -3.02 0.06 7.91
C HIS A 169 -1.60 -0.47 7.64
N HIS A 170 -0.67 0.41 7.27
CA HIS A 170 0.77 0.18 7.32
C HIS A 170 1.54 1.50 7.20
N ILE A 171 2.81 1.50 7.60
CA ILE A 171 3.78 2.57 7.31
C ILE A 171 4.98 1.91 6.62
N ILE A 172 4.98 1.86 5.28
CA ILE A 172 6.00 1.16 4.49
C ILE A 172 6.79 2.16 3.63
N ALA A 173 6.08 3.06 2.94
CA ALA A 173 6.68 4.04 2.04
C ALA A 173 7.81 4.83 2.71
N SER A 174 8.99 4.82 2.09
CA SER A 174 10.21 5.41 2.65
C SER A 174 10.10 6.92 2.87
N SER A 175 9.38 7.61 2.01
CA SER A 175 9.05 9.04 2.14
C SER A 175 8.19 9.32 3.38
N LYS A 176 7.10 8.56 3.58
CA LYS A 176 6.21 8.66 4.73
C LYS A 176 6.95 8.35 6.04
N ARG A 177 7.79 7.32 6.05
CA ARG A 177 8.67 7.00 7.19
C ARG A 177 9.60 8.17 7.54
N ARG A 178 10.21 8.79 6.53
CA ARG A 178 11.08 9.96 6.73
C ARG A 178 10.33 11.13 7.35
N VAL A 179 9.20 11.55 6.78
CA VAL A 179 8.45 12.71 7.30
C VAL A 179 7.87 12.47 8.69
N VAL A 180 7.49 11.24 9.02
CA VAL A 180 7.10 10.82 10.38
C VAL A 180 8.20 11.16 11.39
N ILE A 181 9.45 10.78 11.10
CA ILE A 181 10.58 11.06 11.99
C ILE A 181 10.95 12.55 11.97
N ASP A 182 11.02 13.17 10.79
CA ASP A 182 11.47 14.56 10.64
C ASP A 182 10.52 15.55 11.30
N TRP A 183 9.20 15.38 11.13
CA TRP A 183 8.21 16.25 11.79
C TRP A 183 8.18 16.05 13.30
N ALA A 184 8.36 14.82 13.80
CA ALA A 184 8.46 14.59 15.22
C ALA A 184 9.69 15.30 15.81
N LYS A 185 10.82 15.27 15.11
CA LYS A 185 12.04 15.99 15.49
C LYS A 185 11.83 17.51 15.46
N GLU A 186 11.21 18.04 14.41
CA GLU A 186 10.88 19.46 14.26
C GLU A 186 10.00 19.98 15.41
N LEU A 187 9.03 19.15 15.83
CA LEU A 187 8.07 19.46 16.88
C LEU A 187 8.54 19.03 18.29
N HIS A 188 9.81 18.65 18.42
CA HIS A 188 10.43 18.20 19.69
C HIS A 188 9.68 17.05 20.38
N LEU A 189 9.14 16.13 19.61
CA LEU A 189 8.38 14.97 20.07
C LEU A 189 9.27 13.73 20.25
N GLY A 190 8.83 12.85 21.15
CA GLY A 190 9.46 11.56 21.44
C GLY A 190 8.49 10.39 21.26
N GLY A 191 8.99 9.16 21.40
CA GLY A 191 8.20 7.93 21.31
C GLY A 191 8.69 6.94 20.27
N PHE A 192 7.75 6.22 19.66
CA PHE A 192 8.03 5.09 18.79
C PHE A 192 7.18 5.14 17.52
N SER A 193 7.76 4.74 16.40
CA SER A 193 7.07 4.51 15.13
C SER A 193 7.38 3.11 14.62
N LYS A 194 6.42 2.19 14.80
CA LYS A 194 6.51 0.83 14.26
C LYS A 194 6.07 0.80 12.80
N ILE A 195 6.97 0.40 11.91
CA ILE A 195 6.76 0.34 10.46
C ILE A 195 6.13 -1.00 10.01
N GLY A 196 5.81 -1.12 8.73
CA GLY A 196 5.22 -2.35 8.18
C GLY A 196 3.74 -2.51 8.53
N TRP A 197 3.28 -3.75 8.68
CA TRP A 197 1.86 -4.10 8.87
C TRP A 197 1.58 -4.63 10.29
N PRO A 198 0.56 -4.10 11.01
CA PRO A 198 0.07 -2.73 10.88
C PRO A 198 1.16 -1.71 11.26
N GLY A 199 0.96 -0.46 10.87
CA GLY A 199 1.81 0.65 11.30
C GLY A 199 1.27 1.27 12.59
N VAL A 200 2.13 1.57 13.55
CA VAL A 200 1.71 2.16 14.84
C VAL A 200 2.65 3.26 15.25
N ILE A 201 2.11 4.43 15.63
CA ILE A 201 2.89 5.51 16.23
C ILE A 201 2.38 5.76 17.64
N ILE A 202 3.29 5.75 18.61
CA ILE A 202 3.08 6.23 19.98
C ILE A 202 3.95 7.46 20.15
N VAL A 203 3.34 8.62 20.34
CA VAL A 203 4.07 9.90 20.39
C VAL A 203 3.75 10.67 21.67
N GLU A 204 4.75 11.36 22.22
CA GLU A 204 4.67 12.20 23.42
C GLU A 204 5.41 13.53 23.21
N GLY A 205 4.86 14.60 23.77
CA GLY A 205 5.50 15.91 23.85
C GLY A 205 4.52 16.95 24.34
N ASP A 206 4.78 18.23 24.07
CA ASP A 206 3.83 19.27 24.45
C ASP A 206 2.55 19.11 23.61
N GLU A 207 1.40 19.17 24.27
CA GLU A 207 0.12 18.81 23.67
C GLU A 207 -0.19 19.58 22.36
N PRO A 208 0.08 20.90 22.23
CA PRO A 208 -0.14 21.58 20.96
C PRO A 208 0.75 21.06 19.81
N TYR A 209 1.96 20.61 20.12
CA TYR A 209 2.86 20.02 19.12
C TYR A 209 2.45 18.60 18.76
N VAL A 210 1.96 17.82 19.73
CA VAL A 210 1.37 16.51 19.47
C VAL A 210 0.13 16.65 18.58
N ALA A 211 -0.75 17.62 18.87
CA ALA A 211 -1.92 17.91 18.04
C ALA A 211 -1.54 18.36 16.63
N GLU A 212 -0.54 19.26 16.50
CA GLU A 212 -0.02 19.68 15.20
C GLU A 212 0.61 18.52 14.42
N TYR A 213 1.35 17.64 15.08
CA TYR A 213 1.92 16.45 14.47
C TYR A 213 0.84 15.51 13.92
N VAL A 214 -0.20 15.22 14.71
CA VAL A 214 -1.37 14.46 14.26
C VAL A 214 -2.03 15.14 13.06
N ARG A 215 -2.22 16.46 13.12
CA ARG A 215 -2.80 17.24 12.03
C ARG A 215 -1.99 17.09 10.75
N ARG A 216 -0.66 17.25 10.79
CA ARG A 216 0.22 17.06 9.63
C ARG A 216 0.12 15.64 9.06
N LEU A 217 0.15 14.63 9.92
CA LEU A 217 -0.01 13.24 9.49
C LEU A 217 -1.37 13.00 8.82
N GLN A 218 -2.46 13.58 9.32
CA GLN A 218 -3.80 13.44 8.71
C GLN A 218 -3.90 14.06 7.31
N HIS A 219 -3.03 15.02 6.97
CA HIS A 219 -2.98 15.60 5.61
C HIS A 219 -2.21 14.72 4.62
N LEU A 220 -1.55 13.66 5.08
CA LEU A 220 -0.97 12.66 4.19
C LEU A 220 -2.04 11.66 3.76
N ARG A 221 -1.93 11.18 2.52
CA ARG A 221 -2.83 10.14 2.02
C ARG A 221 -2.42 8.79 2.62
N TRP A 222 -3.24 8.25 3.50
CA TRP A 222 -3.07 6.92 4.08
C TRP A 222 -4.22 6.02 3.62
N LYS A 223 -3.95 4.73 3.39
CA LYS A 223 -5.02 3.73 3.17
C LYS A 223 -5.98 3.67 4.36
N GLN A 224 -5.43 3.82 5.56
CA GLN A 224 -6.19 4.05 6.78
C GLN A 224 -5.27 4.66 7.83
N MET A 225 -5.73 5.71 8.52
CA MET A 225 -5.11 6.29 9.72
C MET A 225 -6.20 6.56 10.75
N VAL A 226 -6.00 6.14 11.99
CA VAL A 226 -6.95 6.36 13.09
C VAL A 226 -6.20 6.66 14.37
N VAL A 227 -6.50 7.79 15.00
CA VAL A 227 -6.09 8.05 16.38
C VAL A 227 -6.97 7.21 17.29
N ARG A 228 -6.38 6.23 17.99
CA ARG A 228 -7.11 5.27 18.84
C ARG A 228 -6.96 5.55 20.34
N GLY A 229 -5.92 6.28 20.73
CA GLY A 229 -5.68 6.64 22.13
C GLY A 229 -5.18 8.06 22.27
N GLU A 230 -5.64 8.73 23.31
CA GLU A 230 -5.32 10.11 23.64
C GLU A 230 -5.21 10.28 25.16
N GLN A 231 -4.13 10.90 25.61
CA GLN A 231 -3.92 11.26 27.01
C GLN A 231 -3.33 12.66 27.08
N VAL A 232 -3.85 13.48 27.98
CA VAL A 232 -3.34 14.84 28.25
C VAL A 232 -3.14 14.99 29.75
N GLU A 233 -1.93 15.32 30.16
CA GLU A 233 -1.56 15.61 31.55
C GLU A 233 -1.30 17.10 31.71
N THR A 234 -2.05 17.77 32.59
CA THR A 234 -1.94 19.22 32.87
C THR A 234 -1.07 19.54 34.10
N SER A 235 -0.43 18.52 34.70
CA SER A 235 0.46 18.71 35.85
C SER A 235 1.76 19.38 35.44
N ARG A 236 2.22 20.36 36.23
CA ARG A 236 3.52 21.02 36.02
C ARG A 236 4.71 20.07 36.20
N ASP A 237 4.52 18.99 36.95
CA ASP A 237 5.55 17.97 37.21
C ASP A 237 5.41 16.75 36.27
N ALA A 238 4.58 16.83 35.23
CA ALA A 238 4.44 15.76 34.25
C ALA A 238 5.76 15.57 33.50
N LEU A 239 6.48 14.50 33.84
CA LEU A 239 7.72 14.11 33.17
C LEU A 239 7.41 13.29 31.93
N ARG A 240 8.24 13.48 30.90
CA ARG A 240 8.25 12.61 29.71
C ARG A 240 8.56 11.17 30.12
N ARG A 241 7.80 10.24 29.56
CA ARG A 241 8.01 8.79 29.73
C ARG A 241 8.65 8.15 28.51
N LEU A 242 8.45 8.76 27.34
CA LEU A 242 8.92 8.23 26.07
C LEU A 242 10.31 8.78 25.71
N PRO A 243 11.14 8.00 24.98
CA PRO A 243 12.45 8.44 24.56
C PRO A 243 12.37 9.59 23.56
N THR A 244 13.40 10.44 23.55
CA THR A 244 13.61 11.45 22.51
C THR A 244 14.94 11.18 21.82
N PRO A 245 15.03 11.24 20.47
CA PRO A 245 13.94 11.52 19.53
C PRO A 245 12.96 10.33 19.33
N LEU A 246 11.90 10.55 18.56
CA LEU A 246 11.02 9.47 18.06
C LEU A 246 11.86 8.39 17.36
N THR A 247 11.72 7.13 17.81
CA THR A 247 12.54 6.00 17.34
C THR A 247 11.72 5.09 16.43
N GLU A 248 12.28 4.73 15.27
CA GLU A 248 11.65 3.78 14.35
C GLU A 248 11.90 2.32 14.78
N LEU A 249 10.88 1.47 14.71
CA LEU A 249 10.92 0.06 15.09
C LEU A 249 10.32 -0.81 13.97
N ASP A 250 10.84 -2.01 13.76
CA ASP A 250 10.36 -2.97 12.76
C ASP A 250 9.38 -4.01 13.34
N ASP A 251 9.54 -4.36 14.62
CA ASP A 251 8.78 -5.42 15.28
C ASP A 251 7.76 -4.91 16.31
N MET A 252 6.58 -5.55 16.33
CA MET A 252 5.48 -5.19 17.25
C MET A 252 5.77 -5.60 18.70
N SER A 253 6.47 -6.70 18.92
CA SER A 253 6.83 -7.19 20.25
C SER A 253 7.82 -6.24 20.92
N ILE A 254 8.76 -5.69 20.13
CA ILE A 254 9.69 -4.64 20.60
C ILE A 254 8.92 -3.39 20.99
N LEU A 255 7.96 -2.94 20.17
CA LEU A 255 7.11 -1.80 20.52
C LEU A 255 6.31 -2.05 21.81
N ALA A 256 5.71 -3.24 21.95
CA ALA A 256 4.93 -3.60 23.13
C ALA A 256 5.78 -3.59 24.41
N ALA A 257 7.00 -4.15 24.35
CA ALA A 257 7.94 -4.14 25.47
C ALA A 257 8.39 -2.72 25.83
N ALA A 258 8.76 -1.91 24.84
CA ALA A 258 9.17 -0.52 25.06
C ALA A 258 8.05 0.35 25.67
N CYS A 259 6.81 0.14 25.24
CA CYS A 259 5.63 0.78 25.85
C CYS A 259 5.37 0.33 27.29
N ALA A 260 5.65 -0.95 27.61
CA ALA A 260 5.53 -1.46 28.97
C ALA A 260 6.60 -0.85 29.89
N ASP A 261 7.85 -0.80 29.45
CA ASP A 261 8.96 -0.19 30.20
C ASP A 261 8.73 1.30 30.45
N ALA A 262 8.14 2.01 29.49
CA ALA A 262 7.76 3.42 29.62
C ALA A 262 6.45 3.65 30.40
N GLY A 263 5.75 2.60 30.85
CA GLY A 263 4.50 2.72 31.59
C GLY A 263 3.35 3.34 30.78
N VAL A 264 3.28 3.07 29.47
CA VAL A 264 2.21 3.52 28.55
C VAL A 264 1.48 2.35 27.88
N THR A 265 1.50 1.16 28.49
CA THR A 265 0.85 -0.06 27.97
C THR A 265 -0.61 0.16 27.60
N ASP A 266 -1.39 0.83 28.45
CA ASP A 266 -2.81 1.06 28.18
C ASP A 266 -3.03 1.89 26.91
N LEU A 267 -2.17 2.89 26.68
CA LEU A 267 -2.20 3.69 25.46
C LEU A 267 -1.89 2.83 24.23
N PHE A 268 -0.88 1.96 24.31
CA PHE A 268 -0.56 1.01 23.25
C PHE A 268 -1.72 0.03 22.98
N LEU A 269 -2.38 -0.53 24.00
CA LEU A 269 -3.47 -1.48 23.79
C LEU A 269 -4.66 -0.87 23.03
N THR A 270 -4.90 0.45 23.19
CA THR A 270 -5.90 1.15 22.37
C THR A 270 -5.62 1.03 20.87
N THR A 271 -4.34 0.99 20.45
CA THR A 271 -4.00 0.84 19.03
C THR A 271 -4.41 -0.52 18.49
N MET A 272 -4.60 -1.52 19.35
CA MET A 272 -5.01 -2.88 18.99
C MET A 272 -6.52 -3.12 19.14
N LYS A 273 -7.31 -2.10 19.54
CA LYS A 273 -8.73 -2.25 19.96
C LYS A 273 -8.92 -3.29 21.07
N ILE A 274 -7.90 -3.48 21.90
CA ILE A 274 -7.97 -4.36 23.06
C ILE A 274 -8.35 -3.45 24.24
N TYR A 275 -9.62 -3.49 24.61
CA TYR A 275 -10.13 -2.79 25.79
C TYR A 275 -10.13 -3.80 26.95
N ARG A 276 -9.53 -3.42 28.09
CA ARG A 276 -9.60 -4.20 29.33
C ARG A 276 -10.88 -3.87 30.09
#